data_AF-A0A2D4S3R1-F1
#
_entry.id   AF-A0A2D4S3R1-F1
#
_cell.length_a   1.000
_cell.length_b   1.000
_cell.length_c   1.000
_cell.angle_alpha   90.00
_cell.angle_beta   90.00
_cell.angle_gamma   90.00
#
_symmetry.space_group_name_H-M   'P 1'
#
loop_
_entity.id
_entity.type
_entity.pdbx_description
1 polymer ?
#
loop_
_entity_poly.entity_id
_entity_poly.type
_entity_poly.pdbx_seq_one_letter_code
_entity_poly.pdbx_strand_id
1 'polypeptide(L)'
;MYSAEADMSNLAALHQNQQLRIKALDLVKSLFEQVRVVQQHRAATNAALAGNPFFESKTRVLAREVNSRFKELERQQQECLDVIDSRQWEDICNAWQTVHLQWRQDEIIENFELHSHLVKQLLSYISVLGNKVEDLIETGSQHQALNHYVLNDVPSFIELLGQIRALGTSTAVVGVMDDACEMRLRFLMGQLQKQQIKVKQQAQHLSQEALNITSSLIDALLCEPKLERLSGIVMHDLLSGREIVTSADEIFTLSTQIIDAHYNVMNEGLRLLRLSMDKRMEAWVSR
;
A
#
# COMPACT_ATOMS: atom_id res chain seq x y z
N MET A 1 47.06 10.14 -14.63
CA MET A 1 46.28 11.22 -13.97
C MET A 1 44.87 11.32 -14.55
N TYR A 2 44.70 11.54 -15.87
CA TYR A 2 43.37 11.65 -16.50
C TYR A 2 42.42 10.45 -16.27
N SER A 3 42.92 9.21 -16.20
CA SER A 3 42.06 8.04 -15.95
C SER A 3 41.65 7.85 -14.49
N ALA A 4 42.46 8.30 -13.52
CA ALA A 4 42.17 8.16 -12.10
C ALA A 4 41.19 9.23 -11.62
N GLU A 5 41.28 10.45 -12.16
CA GLU A 5 40.32 11.53 -11.91
C GLU A 5 38.94 11.21 -12.50
N ALA A 6 38.89 10.63 -13.71
CA ALA A 6 37.64 10.17 -14.32
C ALA A 6 36.97 9.02 -13.53
N ASP A 7 37.76 8.08 -13.00
CA ASP A 7 37.27 6.95 -12.19
C ASP A 7 36.70 7.43 -10.83
N MET A 8 37.36 8.40 -10.18
CA MET A 8 36.83 9.01 -8.96
C MET A 8 35.57 9.84 -9.19
N SER A 9 35.50 10.60 -10.29
CA SER A 9 34.30 11.39 -10.63
C SER A 9 33.09 10.48 -10.88
N ASN A 10 33.32 9.30 -11.45
CA ASN A 10 32.27 8.32 -11.68
C ASN A 10 31.78 7.70 -10.36
N LEU A 11 32.71 7.33 -9.47
CA LEU A 11 32.36 6.78 -8.15
C LEU A 11 31.60 7.78 -7.26
N ALA A 12 31.96 9.06 -7.31
CA ALA A 12 31.26 10.11 -6.59
C ALA A 12 29.80 10.24 -7.04
N ALA A 13 29.54 10.16 -8.35
CA ALA A 13 28.20 10.19 -8.92
C ALA A 13 27.38 8.96 -8.52
N LEU A 14 27.98 7.76 -8.54
CA LEU A 14 27.34 6.53 -8.07
C LEU A 14 26.96 6.61 -6.59
N HIS A 15 27.86 7.12 -5.76
CA HIS A 15 27.58 7.34 -4.34
C HIS A 15 26.43 8.34 -4.15
N GLN A 16 26.39 9.44 -4.90
CA GLN A 16 25.28 10.40 -4.83
C GLN A 16 23.93 9.77 -5.23
N ASN A 17 23.91 8.99 -6.32
CA ASN A 17 22.72 8.25 -6.76
C ASN A 17 22.23 7.26 -5.69
N GLN A 18 23.16 6.52 -5.07
CA GLN A 18 22.84 5.60 -3.98
C GLN A 18 22.23 6.33 -2.78
N GLN A 19 22.78 7.49 -2.38
CA GLN A 19 22.23 8.29 -1.28
C GLN A 19 20.84 8.82 -1.59
N LEU A 20 20.61 9.32 -2.81
CA LEU A 20 19.31 9.79 -3.26
C LEU A 20 18.27 8.65 -3.26
N ARG A 21 18.66 7.46 -3.75
CA ARG A 21 17.82 6.27 -3.73
C ARG A 21 17.42 5.87 -2.31
N ILE A 22 18.36 5.85 -1.36
CA ILE A 22 18.06 5.52 0.04
C ILE A 22 17.02 6.49 0.63
N LYS A 23 17.22 7.80 0.45
CA LYS A 23 16.27 8.82 0.91
C LYS A 23 14.89 8.67 0.28
N ALA A 24 14.85 8.39 -1.02
CA ALA A 24 13.59 8.17 -1.73
C ALA A 24 12.88 6.88 -1.28
N LEU A 25 13.62 5.81 -0.96
CA LEU A 25 13.04 4.60 -0.38
C LEU A 25 12.49 4.84 1.04
N ASP A 26 13.15 5.68 1.84
CA ASP A 26 12.65 6.12 3.14
C ASP A 26 11.35 6.95 2.98
N LEU A 27 11.28 7.81 1.97
CA LEU A 27 10.05 8.54 1.59
C LEU A 27 8.94 7.59 1.11
N VAL A 28 9.25 6.61 0.25
CA VAL A 28 8.32 5.57 -0.22
C VAL A 28 7.69 4.82 0.95
N LYS A 29 8.50 4.45 1.96
CA LYS A 29 8.00 3.83 3.18
C LYS A 29 7.01 4.75 3.91
N SER A 30 7.33 6.02 4.07
CA SER A 30 6.42 6.99 4.69
C SER A 30 5.10 7.17 3.91
N LEU A 31 5.17 7.13 2.58
CA LEU A 31 4.02 7.21 1.68
C LEU A 31 3.12 5.96 1.78
N PHE A 32 3.70 4.77 1.96
CA PHE A 32 2.90 3.57 2.21
C PHE A 32 2.12 3.64 3.53
N GLU A 33 2.69 4.22 4.59
CA GLU A 33 1.92 4.47 5.81
C GLU A 33 0.79 5.48 5.56
N GLN A 34 1.02 6.47 4.70
CA GLN A 34 -0.02 7.42 4.30
C GLN A 34 -1.17 6.72 3.57
N VAL A 35 -0.86 5.80 2.65
CA VAL A 35 -1.86 4.92 2.02
C VAL A 35 -2.63 4.14 3.06
N ARG A 36 -1.92 3.49 4.01
CA ARG A 36 -2.54 2.65 5.04
C ARG A 36 -3.54 3.43 5.90
N VAL A 37 -3.20 4.63 6.35
CA VAL A 37 -4.10 5.46 7.17
C VAL A 37 -5.27 6.00 6.33
N VAL A 38 -5.08 6.36 5.06
CA VAL A 38 -6.17 6.78 4.15
C VAL A 38 -7.15 5.62 3.88
N GLN A 39 -6.63 4.40 3.70
CA GLN A 39 -7.47 3.20 3.55
C GLN A 39 -8.29 2.90 4.81
N GLN A 40 -7.73 3.14 5.99
CA GLN A 40 -8.46 3.02 7.26
C GLN A 40 -9.50 4.13 7.38
N HIS A 41 -9.17 5.36 6.98
CA HIS A 41 -10.10 6.49 6.96
C HIS A 41 -11.30 6.17 6.07
N ARG A 42 -11.07 5.69 4.83
CA ARG A 42 -12.12 5.22 3.92
C ARG A 42 -13.08 4.25 4.62
N ALA A 43 -12.56 3.18 5.20
CA ALA A 43 -13.38 2.18 5.87
C ALA A 43 -14.16 2.76 7.06
N ALA A 44 -13.55 3.65 7.85
CA ALA A 44 -14.21 4.32 8.96
C ALA A 44 -15.31 5.29 8.50
N THR A 45 -15.09 6.06 7.44
CA THR A 45 -16.11 6.98 6.89
C THR A 45 -17.27 6.21 6.28
N ASN A 46 -17.01 5.10 5.57
CA ASN A 46 -18.07 4.23 5.05
C ASN A 46 -18.93 3.62 6.16
N ALA A 47 -18.31 3.14 7.23
CA ALA A 47 -19.02 2.58 8.37
C ALA A 47 -19.76 3.65 9.20
N ALA A 48 -19.24 4.88 9.25
CA ALA A 48 -19.91 6.02 9.87
C ALA A 48 -21.15 6.44 9.07
N LEU A 49 -21.04 6.54 7.74
CA LEU A 49 -22.17 6.82 6.83
C LEU A 49 -23.26 5.74 6.91
N ALA A 50 -22.85 4.48 7.09
CA ALA A 50 -23.78 3.37 7.34
C ALA A 50 -24.51 3.46 8.71
N GLY A 51 -24.13 4.39 9.59
CA GLY A 51 -24.83 4.68 10.83
C GLY A 51 -24.19 4.12 12.10
N ASN A 52 -22.90 3.74 12.09
CA ASN A 52 -22.23 3.23 13.29
C ASN A 52 -21.47 4.34 14.08
N PRO A 53 -21.90 4.72 15.30
CA PRO A 53 -21.28 5.80 16.07
C PRO A 53 -19.85 5.54 16.54
N PHE A 54 -19.44 4.27 16.66
CA PHE A 54 -18.06 3.94 17.01
C PHE A 54 -17.10 4.44 15.93
N PHE A 55 -17.46 4.25 14.65
CA PHE A 55 -16.63 4.66 13.53
C PHE A 55 -16.57 6.18 13.34
N GLU A 56 -17.60 6.93 13.73
CA GLU A 56 -17.57 8.42 13.79
C GLU A 56 -16.44 8.95 14.69
N SER A 57 -16.16 8.27 15.81
CA SER A 57 -15.02 8.65 16.65
C SER A 57 -13.67 8.34 15.98
N LYS A 58 -13.62 7.20 15.27
CA LYS A 58 -12.44 6.70 14.57
C LYS A 58 -12.06 7.58 13.37
N THR A 59 -13.03 8.09 12.61
CA THR A 59 -12.77 9.01 11.47
C THR A 59 -12.01 10.25 11.93
N ARG A 60 -12.40 10.88 13.05
CA ARG A 60 -11.73 12.07 13.59
C ARG A 60 -10.29 11.82 14.05
N VAL A 61 -10.00 10.64 14.54
CA VAL A 61 -8.62 10.25 14.91
C VAL A 61 -7.79 10.06 13.64
N LEU A 62 -8.30 9.27 12.70
CA LEU A 62 -7.61 8.96 11.45
C LEU A 62 -7.38 10.21 10.60
N ALA A 63 -8.34 11.13 10.51
CA ALA A 63 -8.17 12.38 9.78
C ALA A 63 -7.01 13.23 10.34
N ARG A 64 -6.88 13.32 11.67
CA ARG A 64 -5.77 14.02 12.30
C ARG A 64 -4.44 13.35 12.00
N GLU A 65 -4.41 12.03 12.02
CA GLU A 65 -3.23 11.25 11.67
C GLU A 65 -2.85 11.49 10.20
N VAL A 66 -3.77 11.35 9.25
CA VAL A 66 -3.54 11.66 7.83
C VAL A 66 -2.97 13.07 7.65
N ASN A 67 -3.60 14.08 8.25
CA ASN A 67 -3.13 15.47 8.15
C ASN A 67 -1.73 15.66 8.74
N SER A 68 -1.40 14.99 9.84
CA SER A 68 -0.05 15.03 10.41
C SER A 68 0.99 14.35 9.52
N ARG A 69 0.61 13.24 8.86
CA ARG A 69 1.50 12.50 7.96
C ARG A 69 1.77 13.25 6.66
N PHE A 70 0.76 13.92 6.09
CA PHE A 70 0.96 14.80 4.93
C PHE A 70 2.01 15.89 5.19
N LYS A 71 1.96 16.55 6.35
CA LYS A 71 2.95 17.57 6.75
C LYS A 71 4.37 17.00 6.87
N GLU A 72 4.51 15.81 7.42
CA GLU A 72 5.81 15.16 7.52
C GLU A 72 6.34 14.71 6.14
N LEU A 73 5.45 14.25 5.24
CA LEU A 73 5.80 13.92 3.87
C LEU A 73 6.27 15.13 3.07
N GLU A 74 5.63 16.29 3.24
CA GLU A 74 6.09 17.55 2.63
C GLU A 74 7.51 17.92 3.08
N ARG A 75 7.85 17.68 4.36
CA ARG A 75 9.20 17.90 4.89
C ARG A 75 10.21 16.92 4.29
N GLN A 76 9.88 15.62 4.23
CA GLN A 76 10.78 14.59 3.67
C GLN A 76 11.04 14.78 2.18
N GLN A 77 10.05 15.27 1.44
CA GLN A 77 10.18 15.55 0.00
C GLN A 77 11.23 16.62 -0.32
N GLN A 78 11.54 17.53 0.60
CA GLN A 78 12.61 18.53 0.42
C GLN A 78 13.99 17.89 0.26
N GLU A 79 14.17 16.65 0.72
CA GLU A 79 15.45 15.93 0.59
C GLU A 79 15.56 15.15 -0.74
N CYS A 80 14.49 15.15 -1.55
CA CYS A 80 14.33 14.35 -2.77
C CYS A 80 13.78 15.17 -3.96
N LEU A 81 13.99 16.49 -3.98
CA LEU A 81 13.40 17.40 -4.98
C LEU A 81 13.66 16.99 -6.44
N ASP A 82 14.82 16.36 -6.72
CA ASP A 82 15.22 15.95 -8.07
C ASP A 82 14.36 14.81 -8.62
N VAL A 83 13.72 14.02 -7.75
CA VAL A 83 13.01 12.79 -8.14
C VAL A 83 11.49 12.89 -8.00
N ILE A 84 10.98 13.76 -7.14
CA ILE A 84 9.55 13.92 -6.91
C ILE A 84 8.80 14.60 -8.06
N ASP A 85 7.51 14.32 -8.17
CA ASP A 85 6.58 15.07 -9.02
C ASP A 85 5.71 15.97 -8.15
N SER A 86 6.08 17.25 -8.04
CA SER A 86 5.39 18.21 -7.17
C SER A 86 3.96 18.47 -7.62
N ARG A 87 3.66 18.37 -8.92
CA ARG A 87 2.30 18.59 -9.45
C ARG A 87 1.40 17.43 -9.07
N GLN A 88 1.86 16.20 -9.28
CA GLN A 88 1.10 15.01 -8.87
C GLN A 88 0.89 15.00 -7.35
N TRP A 89 1.88 15.44 -6.57
CA TRP A 89 1.72 15.57 -5.12
C TRP A 89 0.66 16.60 -4.72
N GLU A 90 0.63 17.77 -5.37
CA GLU A 90 -0.40 18.78 -5.15
C GLU A 90 -1.81 18.23 -5.47
N ASP A 91 -1.96 17.49 -6.57
CA ASP A 91 -3.22 16.84 -6.94
C ASP A 91 -3.68 15.84 -5.86
N ILE A 92 -2.76 15.05 -5.29
CA ILE A 92 -3.04 14.14 -4.17
C ILE A 92 -3.49 14.89 -2.92
N CYS A 93 -2.81 15.99 -2.56
CA CYS A 93 -3.18 16.82 -1.42
C CYS A 93 -4.58 17.42 -1.60
N ASN A 94 -4.89 17.93 -2.79
CA ASN A 94 -6.21 18.47 -3.12
C ASN A 94 -7.30 17.38 -3.05
N ALA A 95 -7.03 16.20 -3.61
CA ALA A 95 -7.95 15.07 -3.53
C ALA A 95 -8.21 14.64 -2.07
N TRP A 96 -7.19 14.65 -1.21
CA TRP A 96 -7.38 14.43 0.24
C TRP A 96 -8.29 15.48 0.88
N GLN A 97 -8.09 16.78 0.58
CA GLN A 97 -8.96 17.83 1.14
C GLN A 97 -10.42 17.62 0.75
N THR A 98 -10.69 17.26 -0.50
CA THR A 98 -12.05 16.97 -0.98
C THR A 98 -12.68 15.84 -0.16
N VAL A 99 -12.05 14.65 -0.12
CA VAL A 99 -12.64 13.48 0.56
C VAL A 99 -12.72 13.65 2.07
N HIS A 100 -11.78 14.38 2.68
CA HIS A 100 -11.78 14.61 4.12
C HIS A 100 -12.90 15.58 4.56
N LEU A 101 -13.19 16.61 3.76
CA LEU A 101 -14.15 17.65 4.13
C LEU A 101 -15.59 17.29 3.73
N GLN A 102 -15.77 16.52 2.65
CA GLN A 102 -17.08 16.32 2.03
C GLN A 102 -17.72 14.96 2.32
N TRP A 103 -16.99 13.99 2.90
CA TRP A 103 -17.50 12.61 3.04
C TRP A 103 -18.90 12.47 3.67
N ARG A 104 -19.33 13.42 4.52
CA ARG A 104 -20.68 13.41 5.13
C ARG A 104 -21.82 13.75 4.17
N GLN A 105 -21.49 14.30 3.00
CA GLN A 105 -22.43 14.69 1.96
C GLN A 105 -22.55 13.61 0.88
N ASP A 106 -21.67 12.60 0.93
CA ASP A 106 -21.57 11.53 -0.05
C ASP A 106 -22.46 10.35 0.36
N GLU A 107 -22.96 9.62 -0.63
CA GLU A 107 -23.49 8.28 -0.41
C GLU A 107 -22.35 7.29 -0.09
N ILE A 108 -22.67 6.15 0.55
CA ILE A 108 -21.68 5.15 0.99
C ILE A 108 -20.75 4.72 -0.17
N ILE A 109 -21.33 4.42 -1.33
CA ILE A 109 -20.55 3.97 -2.51
C ILE A 109 -19.75 5.11 -3.15
N GLU A 110 -20.26 6.34 -3.12
CA GLU A 110 -19.57 7.51 -3.65
C GLU A 110 -18.34 7.85 -2.80
N ASN A 111 -18.51 7.90 -1.48
CA ASN A 111 -17.41 8.09 -0.53
C ASN A 111 -16.33 7.00 -0.72
N PHE A 112 -16.76 5.76 -0.92
CA PHE A 112 -15.86 4.64 -1.20
C PHE A 112 -15.05 4.86 -2.49
N GLU A 113 -15.69 5.22 -3.61
CA GLU A 113 -15.00 5.39 -4.89
C GLU A 113 -14.05 6.61 -4.87
N LEU A 114 -14.47 7.73 -4.27
CA LEU A 114 -13.62 8.93 -4.13
C LEU A 114 -12.36 8.65 -3.33
N HIS A 115 -12.50 7.98 -2.18
CA HIS A 115 -11.34 7.56 -1.39
C HIS A 115 -10.49 6.52 -2.13
N SER A 116 -11.10 5.56 -2.83
CA SER A 116 -10.38 4.56 -3.61
C SER A 116 -9.58 5.19 -4.74
N HIS A 117 -10.10 6.25 -5.36
CA HIS A 117 -9.39 7.04 -6.34
C HIS A 117 -8.15 7.75 -5.73
N LEU A 118 -8.28 8.36 -4.55
CA LEU A 118 -7.15 8.94 -3.83
C LEU A 118 -6.08 7.89 -3.50
N VAL A 119 -6.46 6.71 -3.00
CA VAL A 119 -5.50 5.63 -2.72
C VAL A 119 -4.78 5.19 -4.00
N LYS A 120 -5.49 5.08 -5.12
CA LYS A 120 -4.90 4.76 -6.43
C LYS A 120 -3.87 5.81 -6.86
N GLN A 121 -4.14 7.10 -6.66
CA GLN A 121 -3.19 8.16 -6.97
C GLN A 121 -1.93 8.07 -6.11
N LEU A 122 -2.07 7.85 -4.79
CA LEU A 122 -0.95 7.63 -3.88
C LEU A 122 -0.10 6.42 -4.29
N LEU A 123 -0.72 5.28 -4.58
CA LEU A 123 0.01 4.07 -5.01
C LEU A 123 0.73 4.27 -6.35
N SER A 124 0.11 5.00 -7.29
CA SER A 124 0.75 5.37 -8.55
C SER A 124 1.96 6.27 -8.33
N TYR A 125 1.85 7.27 -7.45
CA TYR A 125 2.95 8.16 -7.10
C TYR A 125 4.12 7.39 -6.50
N ILE A 126 3.84 6.45 -5.58
CA ILE A 126 4.84 5.57 -4.96
C ILE A 126 5.54 4.71 -6.00
N SER A 127 4.79 4.05 -6.90
CA SER A 127 5.36 3.20 -7.93
C SER A 127 6.27 3.98 -8.89
N VAL A 128 5.84 5.17 -9.33
CA VAL A 128 6.64 6.03 -10.21
C VAL A 128 7.92 6.50 -9.50
N LEU A 129 7.81 7.00 -8.26
CA LEU A 129 8.95 7.45 -7.48
C LEU A 129 9.95 6.31 -7.25
N GLY A 130 9.46 5.15 -6.79
CA GLY A 130 10.29 3.99 -6.48
C GLY A 130 11.01 3.43 -7.71
N ASN A 131 10.33 3.31 -8.85
CA ASN A 131 10.98 2.88 -10.10
C ASN A 131 12.01 3.91 -10.59
N LYS A 132 11.68 5.21 -10.54
CA LYS A 132 12.60 6.28 -10.96
C LYS A 132 13.90 6.26 -10.17
N VAL A 133 13.85 5.96 -8.87
CA VAL A 133 15.08 5.89 -8.05
C VAL A 133 15.82 4.56 -8.14
N GLU A 134 15.13 3.47 -8.50
CA GLU A 134 15.78 2.21 -8.83
C GLU A 134 16.60 2.33 -10.12
N ASP A 135 16.11 3.08 -11.12
CA ASP A 135 16.81 3.33 -12.38
C ASP A 135 18.11 4.15 -12.23
N LEU A 136 18.37 4.73 -11.05
CA LEU A 136 19.61 5.48 -10.75
C LEU A 136 20.82 4.58 -10.53
N ILE A 137 20.59 3.29 -10.25
CA ILE A 137 21.64 2.31 -9.93
C ILE A 137 21.51 1.05 -10.78
N GLU A 138 22.61 0.29 -10.88
CA GLU A 138 22.60 -1.02 -11.54
C GLU A 138 22.47 -2.15 -10.51
N THR A 139 21.33 -2.85 -10.52
CA THR A 139 21.07 -4.00 -9.65
C THR A 139 20.93 -5.32 -10.42
N GLY A 140 20.78 -6.44 -9.70
CA GLY A 140 20.52 -7.76 -10.29
C GLY A 140 19.04 -8.00 -10.59
N SER A 141 18.74 -8.98 -11.45
CA SER A 141 17.35 -9.36 -11.78
C SER A 141 16.50 -9.70 -10.55
N GLN A 142 17.12 -10.29 -9.52
CA GLN A 142 16.44 -10.59 -8.25
C GLN A 142 16.02 -9.32 -7.48
N HIS A 143 16.85 -8.27 -7.50
CA HIS A 143 16.52 -6.98 -6.89
C HIS A 143 15.42 -6.26 -7.67
N GLN A 144 15.49 -6.30 -9.00
CA GLN A 144 14.43 -5.75 -9.87
C GLN A 144 13.09 -6.48 -9.65
N ALA A 145 13.11 -7.80 -9.48
CA ALA A 145 11.92 -8.58 -9.14
C ALA A 145 11.37 -8.20 -7.76
N LEU A 146 12.23 -8.05 -6.75
CA LEU A 146 11.82 -7.60 -5.42
C LEU A 146 11.23 -6.18 -5.47
N ASN A 147 11.85 -5.27 -6.21
CA ASN A 147 11.36 -3.90 -6.41
C ASN A 147 9.96 -3.91 -7.03
N HIS A 148 9.75 -4.69 -8.08
CA HIS A 148 8.42 -4.82 -8.70
C HIS A 148 7.39 -5.38 -7.71
N TYR A 149 7.75 -6.43 -6.98
CA TYR A 149 6.88 -7.09 -6.01
C TYR A 149 6.43 -6.14 -4.89
N VAL A 150 7.37 -5.37 -4.32
CA VAL A 150 7.14 -4.47 -3.20
C VAL A 150 6.44 -3.18 -3.60
N LEU A 151 6.71 -2.65 -4.80
CA LEU A 151 6.12 -1.40 -5.26
C LEU A 151 4.77 -1.56 -5.98
N ASN A 152 4.45 -2.77 -6.46
CA ASN A 152 3.28 -2.98 -7.31
C ASN A 152 2.39 -4.15 -6.84
N ASP A 153 2.94 -5.35 -6.70
CA ASP A 153 2.14 -6.56 -6.46
C ASP A 153 1.52 -6.57 -5.06
N VAL A 154 2.35 -6.42 -4.02
CA VAL A 154 1.88 -6.42 -2.63
C VAL A 154 0.98 -5.22 -2.34
N PRO A 155 1.31 -3.97 -2.72
CA PRO A 155 0.41 -2.83 -2.49
C PRO A 155 -0.95 -2.96 -3.19
N SER A 156 -0.98 -3.50 -4.41
CA SER A 156 -2.24 -3.73 -5.13
C SER A 156 -3.13 -4.75 -4.40
N PHE A 157 -2.52 -5.80 -3.84
CA PHE A 157 -3.25 -6.79 -3.04
C PHE A 157 -3.74 -6.22 -1.71
N ILE A 158 -2.92 -5.42 -1.02
CA ILE A 158 -3.32 -4.71 0.20
C ILE A 158 -4.50 -3.77 -0.08
N GLU A 159 -4.47 -3.03 -1.18
CA GLU A 159 -5.57 -2.12 -1.54
C GLU A 159 -6.86 -2.88 -1.87
N LEU A 160 -6.77 -4.01 -2.56
CA LEU A 160 -7.92 -4.87 -2.81
C LEU A 160 -8.58 -5.35 -1.50
N LEU A 161 -7.78 -5.80 -0.53
CA LEU A 161 -8.25 -6.13 0.81
C LEU A 161 -8.82 -4.91 1.55
N GLY A 162 -8.19 -3.75 1.39
CA GLY A 162 -8.65 -2.48 1.94
C GLY A 162 -10.02 -2.05 1.40
N GLN A 163 -10.32 -2.38 0.14
CA GLN A 163 -11.63 -2.12 -0.47
C GLN A 163 -12.68 -3.09 0.05
N ILE A 164 -12.36 -4.38 0.13
CA ILE A 164 -13.23 -5.40 0.73
C ILE A 164 -13.55 -5.05 2.19
N ARG A 165 -12.54 -4.60 2.96
CA ARG A 165 -12.74 -4.10 4.32
C ARG A 165 -13.75 -2.97 4.36
N ALA A 166 -13.60 -1.94 3.53
CA ALA A 166 -14.45 -0.76 3.56
C ALA A 166 -15.91 -1.11 3.27
N LEU A 167 -16.17 -1.79 2.15
CA LEU A 167 -17.52 -2.17 1.75
C LEU A 167 -18.12 -3.21 2.71
N GLY A 168 -17.37 -4.26 3.03
CA GLY A 168 -17.85 -5.31 3.92
C GLY A 168 -18.21 -4.78 5.31
N THR A 169 -17.42 -3.83 5.84
CA THR A 169 -17.73 -3.17 7.13
C THR A 169 -19.01 -2.35 7.02
N SER A 170 -19.17 -1.49 6.00
CA SER A 170 -20.39 -0.69 5.87
C SER A 170 -21.64 -1.54 5.63
N THR A 171 -21.55 -2.57 4.78
CA THR A 171 -22.69 -3.47 4.53
C THR A 171 -23.10 -4.23 5.80
N ALA A 172 -22.14 -4.68 6.61
CA ALA A 172 -22.44 -5.30 7.90
C ALA A 172 -23.06 -4.33 8.92
N VAL A 173 -22.76 -3.03 8.85
CA VAL A 173 -23.46 -2.03 9.66
C VAL A 173 -24.91 -1.86 9.20
N VAL A 174 -25.14 -1.79 7.88
CA VAL A 174 -26.50 -1.67 7.31
C VAL A 174 -27.33 -2.93 7.60
N GLY A 175 -26.70 -4.10 7.64
CA GLY A 175 -27.35 -5.40 7.92
C GLY A 175 -28.00 -6.05 6.71
N VAL A 176 -28.10 -5.33 5.59
CA VAL A 176 -28.58 -5.83 4.29
C VAL A 176 -27.67 -5.33 3.17
N MET A 177 -27.60 -6.11 2.08
CA MET A 177 -26.81 -5.77 0.90
C MET A 177 -27.63 -4.92 -0.08
N ASP A 178 -27.08 -3.79 -0.54
CA ASP A 178 -27.61 -3.03 -1.66
C ASP A 178 -26.94 -3.42 -2.98
N ASP A 179 -27.60 -3.15 -4.12
CA ASP A 179 -27.16 -3.57 -5.45
C ASP A 179 -25.78 -3.01 -5.84
N ALA A 180 -25.46 -1.76 -5.45
CA ALA A 180 -24.21 -1.11 -5.82
C ALA A 180 -23.03 -1.74 -5.04
N CYS A 181 -23.19 -1.93 -3.74
CA CYS A 181 -22.22 -2.65 -2.92
C CYS A 181 -22.08 -4.12 -3.35
N GLU A 182 -23.17 -4.80 -3.71
CA GLU A 182 -23.14 -6.18 -4.19
C GLU A 182 -22.28 -6.31 -5.45
N MET A 183 -22.57 -5.49 -6.46
CA MET A 183 -21.84 -5.49 -7.73
C MET A 183 -20.34 -5.27 -7.49
N ARG A 184 -19.99 -4.30 -6.63
CA ARG A 184 -18.60 -3.99 -6.34
C ARG A 184 -17.91 -5.10 -5.55
N LEU A 185 -18.54 -5.65 -4.51
CA LEU A 185 -17.97 -6.76 -3.74
C LEU A 185 -17.77 -8.01 -4.60
N ARG A 186 -18.72 -8.37 -5.47
CA ARG A 186 -18.56 -9.49 -6.42
C ARG A 186 -17.35 -9.29 -7.33
N PHE A 187 -17.18 -8.08 -7.86
CA PHE A 187 -16.01 -7.74 -8.66
C PHE A 187 -14.70 -7.91 -7.85
N LEU A 188 -14.64 -7.36 -6.64
CA LEU A 188 -13.45 -7.44 -5.78
C LEU A 188 -13.10 -8.87 -5.40
N MET A 189 -14.09 -9.70 -5.08
CA MET A 189 -13.88 -11.13 -4.79
C MET A 189 -13.34 -11.89 -6.01
N GLY A 190 -13.80 -11.56 -7.21
CA GLY A 190 -13.25 -12.09 -8.46
C GLY A 190 -11.79 -11.66 -8.72
N GLN A 191 -11.39 -10.47 -8.27
CA GLN A 191 -9.99 -10.03 -8.33
C GLN A 191 -9.13 -10.66 -7.23
N LEU A 192 -9.70 -10.94 -6.06
CA LEU A 192 -8.96 -11.38 -4.88
C LEU A 192 -8.23 -12.68 -5.13
N GLN A 193 -8.92 -13.66 -5.71
CA GLN A 193 -8.32 -14.96 -6.04
C GLN A 193 -7.17 -14.82 -7.04
N LYS A 194 -7.34 -13.98 -8.07
CA LYS A 194 -6.31 -13.75 -9.09
C LYS A 194 -5.06 -13.08 -8.50
N GLN A 195 -5.26 -12.05 -7.67
CA GLN A 195 -4.16 -11.33 -7.05
C GLN A 195 -3.45 -12.17 -5.99
N GLN A 196 -4.18 -12.98 -5.22
CA GLN A 196 -3.59 -13.91 -4.26
C GLN A 196 -2.65 -14.90 -4.96
N ILE A 197 -3.09 -15.50 -6.08
CA ILE A 197 -2.25 -16.42 -6.87
C ILE A 197 -1.01 -15.68 -7.39
N LYS A 198 -1.18 -14.47 -7.93
CA LYS A 198 -0.08 -13.65 -8.46
C LYS A 198 0.97 -13.37 -7.37
N VAL A 199 0.54 -12.84 -6.23
CA VAL A 199 1.43 -12.50 -5.11
C VAL A 199 2.18 -13.74 -4.62
N LYS A 200 1.49 -14.88 -4.50
CA LYS A 200 2.10 -16.16 -4.08
C LYS A 200 3.15 -16.67 -5.08
N GLN A 201 2.83 -16.65 -6.38
CA GLN A 201 3.76 -17.08 -7.43
C GLN A 201 5.00 -16.19 -7.47
N GLN A 202 4.81 -14.88 -7.40
CA GLN A 202 5.94 -13.93 -7.41
C GLN A 202 6.82 -14.09 -6.18
N ALA A 203 6.23 -14.31 -5.00
CA ALA A 203 6.99 -14.61 -3.80
C ALA A 203 7.85 -15.88 -3.93
N GLN A 204 7.36 -16.93 -4.60
CA GLN A 204 8.10 -18.18 -4.82
C GLN A 204 9.29 -18.02 -5.77
N HIS A 205 9.25 -17.05 -6.68
CA HIS A 205 10.34 -16.79 -7.63
C HIS A 205 11.48 -15.93 -7.06
N LEU A 206 11.27 -15.26 -5.93
CA LEU A 206 12.32 -14.53 -5.23
C LEU A 206 13.33 -15.53 -4.63
N SER A 207 14.64 -15.26 -4.80
CA SER A 207 15.72 -16.18 -4.39
C SER A 207 15.69 -16.52 -2.89
N GLN A 208 16.33 -17.62 -2.47
CA GLN A 208 16.44 -17.99 -1.04
C GLN A 208 17.10 -16.89 -0.17
N GLU A 209 18.01 -16.09 -0.74
CA GLU A 209 18.62 -14.93 -0.08
C GLU A 209 17.64 -13.76 0.05
N ALA A 210 16.78 -13.53 -0.95
CA ALA A 210 15.62 -12.65 -0.81
C ALA A 210 14.60 -13.24 0.16
N LEU A 211 14.44 -14.57 0.26
CA LEU A 211 13.56 -15.27 1.21
C LEU A 211 14.11 -15.33 2.65
N ASN A 212 15.28 -14.75 2.94
CA ASN A 212 15.66 -14.43 4.32
C ASN A 212 14.73 -13.37 4.98
N ILE A 213 13.63 -12.99 4.29
CA ILE A 213 12.32 -12.54 4.82
C ILE A 213 11.70 -13.65 5.72
N THR A 214 12.47 -14.25 6.63
CA THR A 214 12.16 -15.56 7.22
C THR A 214 10.93 -15.55 8.13
N SER A 215 10.54 -14.43 8.74
CA SER A 215 9.33 -14.37 9.57
C SER A 215 8.15 -13.72 8.85
N SER A 216 8.33 -12.58 8.18
CA SER A 216 7.19 -11.81 7.64
C SER A 216 6.54 -12.45 6.41
N LEU A 217 7.31 -13.12 5.54
CA LEU A 217 6.73 -13.87 4.43
C LEU A 217 6.00 -15.11 4.93
N ILE A 218 6.56 -15.76 5.96
CA ILE A 218 5.88 -16.85 6.67
C ILE A 218 4.59 -16.32 7.30
N ASP A 219 4.60 -15.17 7.97
CA ASP A 219 3.40 -14.56 8.58
C ASP A 219 2.31 -14.26 7.53
N ALA A 220 2.69 -13.77 6.35
CA ALA A 220 1.76 -13.53 5.25
C ALA A 220 1.20 -14.85 4.67
N LEU A 221 2.03 -15.86 4.47
CA LEU A 221 1.59 -17.20 4.06
C LEU A 221 0.69 -17.85 5.12
N LEU A 222 0.97 -17.65 6.41
CA LEU A 222 0.14 -18.11 7.52
C LEU A 222 -1.18 -17.35 7.64
N CYS A 223 -1.37 -16.24 6.92
CA CYS A 223 -2.65 -15.55 6.82
C CYS A 223 -3.61 -16.20 5.81
N GLU A 224 -3.21 -17.23 5.05
CA GLU A 224 -4.10 -17.95 4.12
C GLU A 224 -5.42 -18.41 4.78
N PRO A 225 -5.44 -19.03 5.98
CA PRO A 225 -6.69 -19.38 6.65
C PRO A 225 -7.56 -18.18 7.03
N LYS A 226 -6.94 -17.04 7.40
CA LYS A 226 -7.67 -15.80 7.69
C LYS A 226 -8.31 -15.23 6.42
N LEU A 227 -7.59 -15.30 5.31
CA LEU A 227 -8.07 -14.86 4.00
C LEU A 227 -9.22 -15.75 3.48
N GLU A 228 -9.12 -17.06 3.67
CA GLU A 228 -10.20 -18.00 3.40
C GLU A 228 -11.43 -17.70 4.27
N ARG A 229 -11.23 -17.44 5.57
CA ARG A 229 -12.32 -17.01 6.46
C ARG A 229 -12.97 -15.70 5.99
N LEU A 230 -12.18 -14.69 5.64
CA LEU A 230 -12.70 -13.42 5.12
C LEU A 230 -13.51 -13.66 3.83
N SER A 231 -12.98 -14.48 2.93
CA SER A 231 -13.67 -14.85 1.69
C SER A 231 -14.99 -15.59 1.96
N GLY A 232 -14.99 -16.49 2.93
CA GLY A 232 -16.19 -17.21 3.38
C GLY A 232 -17.24 -16.27 3.95
N ILE A 233 -16.85 -15.31 4.81
CA ILE A 233 -17.76 -14.27 5.33
C ILE A 233 -18.38 -13.48 4.17
N VAL A 234 -17.57 -12.99 3.23
CA VAL A 234 -18.09 -12.18 2.12
C VAL A 234 -19.03 -12.99 1.22
N MET A 235 -18.67 -14.23 0.89
CA MET A 235 -19.44 -15.05 -0.06
C MET A 235 -20.68 -15.70 0.54
N HIS A 236 -20.62 -16.13 1.81
CA HIS A 236 -21.68 -16.93 2.43
C HIS A 236 -22.58 -16.16 3.39
N ASP A 237 -22.16 -14.96 3.82
CA ASP A 237 -22.99 -14.08 4.65
C ASP A 237 -23.37 -12.81 3.88
N LEU A 238 -22.40 -11.96 3.53
CA LEU A 238 -22.69 -10.65 2.89
C LEU A 238 -23.38 -10.80 1.53
N LEU A 239 -22.89 -11.68 0.66
CA LEU A 239 -23.42 -11.92 -0.68
C LEU A 239 -24.47 -13.03 -0.73
N SER A 240 -25.02 -13.42 0.43
CA SER A 240 -25.99 -14.52 0.55
C SER A 240 -27.40 -14.18 0.08
N GLY A 241 -27.72 -12.88 -0.04
CA GLY A 241 -29.09 -12.39 -0.28
C GLY A 241 -30.01 -12.48 0.95
N ARG A 242 -29.44 -12.73 2.14
CA ARG A 242 -30.15 -12.79 3.43
C ARG A 242 -29.69 -11.64 4.34
N GLU A 243 -30.32 -11.54 5.50
CA GLU A 243 -29.86 -10.64 6.57
C GLU A 243 -28.44 -11.02 7.00
N ILE A 244 -27.59 -10.00 7.14
CA ILE A 244 -26.17 -10.16 7.44
C ILE A 244 -25.99 -10.33 8.94
N VAL A 245 -25.32 -11.42 9.33
CA VAL A 245 -25.13 -11.78 10.74
C VAL A 245 -23.74 -11.38 11.25
N THR A 246 -22.74 -11.34 10.37
CA THR A 246 -21.37 -10.97 10.74
C THR A 246 -21.31 -9.51 11.17
N SER A 247 -20.67 -9.26 12.32
CA SER A 247 -20.51 -7.89 12.81
C SER A 247 -19.51 -7.08 11.98
N ALA A 248 -19.74 -5.77 11.87
CA ALA A 248 -18.83 -4.83 11.22
C ALA A 248 -17.42 -4.83 11.85
N ASP A 249 -17.32 -5.00 13.18
CA ASP A 249 -16.04 -5.07 13.88
C ASP A 249 -15.23 -6.32 13.50
N GLU A 250 -15.90 -7.47 13.34
CA GLU A 250 -15.25 -8.71 12.93
C GLU A 250 -14.62 -8.59 11.54
N ILE A 251 -15.37 -8.03 10.57
CA ILE A 251 -14.86 -7.81 9.21
C ILE A 251 -13.71 -6.82 9.23
N PHE A 252 -13.87 -5.70 9.94
CA PHE A 252 -12.84 -4.67 10.03
C PHE A 252 -11.55 -5.24 10.64
N THR A 253 -11.66 -6.00 11.73
CA THR A 253 -10.53 -6.57 12.47
C THR A 253 -9.84 -7.66 11.66
N LEU A 254 -10.59 -8.63 11.12
CA LEU A 254 -10.02 -9.73 10.35
C LEU A 254 -9.27 -9.24 9.11
N SER A 255 -9.88 -8.34 8.35
CA SER A 255 -9.23 -7.75 7.17
C SER A 255 -8.02 -6.90 7.53
N THR A 256 -8.06 -6.16 8.63
CA THR A 256 -6.90 -5.39 9.12
C THR A 256 -5.73 -6.30 9.48
N GLN A 257 -5.96 -7.43 10.14
CA GLN A 257 -4.90 -8.39 10.46
C GLN A 257 -4.23 -8.97 9.21
N ILE A 258 -5.00 -9.26 8.15
CA ILE A 258 -4.45 -9.76 6.88
C ILE A 258 -3.64 -8.66 6.18
N ILE A 259 -4.17 -7.44 6.15
CA ILE A 259 -3.48 -6.27 5.58
C ILE A 259 -2.15 -6.03 6.30
N ASP A 260 -2.14 -6.05 7.63
CA ASP A 260 -0.95 -5.79 8.43
C ASP A 260 0.15 -6.84 8.19
N ALA A 261 -0.21 -8.11 8.01
CA ALA A 261 0.76 -9.15 7.66
C ALA A 261 1.42 -8.90 6.30
N HIS A 262 0.65 -8.52 5.27
CA HIS A 262 1.20 -8.21 3.94
C HIS A 262 1.97 -6.88 3.94
N TYR A 263 1.54 -5.93 4.76
CA TYR A 263 2.26 -4.67 4.95
C TYR A 263 3.64 -4.90 5.60
N ASN A 264 3.77 -5.86 6.51
CA ASN A 264 5.06 -6.27 7.06
C ASN A 264 5.99 -6.87 5.99
N VAL A 265 5.47 -7.67 5.06
CA VAL A 265 6.24 -8.18 3.90
C VAL A 265 6.76 -7.02 3.05
N MET A 266 5.90 -6.06 2.74
CA MET A 266 6.26 -4.88 1.96
C MET A 266 7.36 -4.05 2.65
N ASN A 267 7.24 -3.80 3.95
CA ASN A 267 8.25 -3.10 4.75
C ASN A 267 9.60 -3.82 4.76
N GLU A 268 9.59 -5.14 4.88
CA GLU A 268 10.81 -5.94 4.87
C GLU A 268 11.46 -5.96 3.48
N GLY A 269 10.66 -6.02 2.43
CA GLY A 269 11.13 -5.87 1.06
C GLY A 269 11.79 -4.50 0.80
N LEU A 270 11.18 -3.40 1.27
CA LEU A 270 11.81 -2.07 1.22
C LEU A 270 13.12 -2.02 1.99
N ARG A 271 13.19 -2.68 3.15
CA ARG A 271 14.44 -2.77 3.94
C ARG A 271 15.54 -3.45 3.15
N LEU A 272 15.24 -4.54 2.45
CA LEU A 272 16.19 -5.25 1.61
C LEU A 272 16.63 -4.41 0.41
N LEU A 273 15.70 -3.72 -0.26
CA LEU A 273 16.04 -2.77 -1.34
C LEU A 273 16.96 -1.66 -0.83
N ARG A 274 16.74 -1.16 0.38
CA ARG A 274 17.60 -0.13 1.00
C ARG A 274 19.03 -0.63 1.28
N LEU A 275 19.19 -1.93 1.53
CA LEU A 275 20.52 -2.55 1.76
C LEU A 275 21.25 -2.90 0.47
N SER A 276 20.57 -2.92 -0.68
CA SER A 276 21.21 -3.21 -1.96
C SER A 276 22.12 -2.05 -2.40
N MET A 277 23.28 -2.39 -2.94
CA MET A 277 24.26 -1.44 -3.46
C MET A 277 24.38 -1.58 -4.98
N ASP A 278 24.80 -0.50 -5.63
CA ASP A 278 25.13 -0.52 -7.06
C ASP A 278 26.27 -1.52 -7.34
N LYS A 279 26.09 -2.41 -8.32
CA LYS A 279 27.09 -3.43 -8.69
C LYS A 279 28.46 -2.84 -9.02
N ARG A 280 28.50 -1.64 -9.59
CA ARG A 280 29.75 -0.96 -9.95
C ARG A 280 30.49 -0.51 -8.68
N MET A 281 29.76 -0.11 -7.64
CA MET A 281 30.33 0.19 -6.32
C MET A 281 30.80 -1.09 -5.61
N GLU A 282 30.02 -2.18 -5.65
CA GLU A 282 30.40 -3.49 -5.07
C GLU A 282 31.70 -4.03 -5.67
N ALA A 283 31.83 -3.94 -7.00
CA ALA A 283 33.02 -4.36 -7.72
C ALA A 283 34.25 -3.51 -7.38
N TRP A 284 34.07 -2.25 -6.94
CA TRP A 284 35.16 -1.39 -6.50
C TRP A 284 35.60 -1.71 -5.07
N VAL A 285 34.67 -1.89 -4.13
CA VAL A 285 34.96 -2.26 -2.73
C VAL A 285 35.63 -3.64 -2.62
N SER A 286 35.35 -4.54 -3.56
CA SER A 286 35.90 -5.90 -3.58
C SER A 286 37.31 -6.00 -4.22
N ARG A 287 37.90 -4.89 -4.67
CA ARG A 287 39.28 -4.83 -5.20
C ARG A 287 40.28 -4.54 -4.09
#